data_AF-A0A5E3WIG8-F1
#
_entry.id   AF-A0A5E3WIG8-F1
#
_cell.length_a   1.000
_cell.length_b   1.000
_cell.length_c   1.000
_cell.angle_alpha   90.00
_cell.angle_beta   90.00
_cell.angle_gamma   90.00
#
_symmetry.space_group_name_H-M   'P 1'
#
loop_
_entity.id
_entity.type
_entity.pdbx_description
1 polymer ?
#
loop_
_entity_poly.entity_id
_entity_poly.type
_entity_poly.pdbx_seq_one_letter_code
_entity_poly.pdbx_strand_id
1 'polypeptide(L)'
;MKTGFIALPAVLAPLVAAQAASIAAGQTAHVRSEINSTLCMGTVDAAASSASLSLSTCGDGNPTDLTALTVTKGSGASSQLLLSGSSQLCVTSQNASPSSDVTVVACADDSSQLWTINSNGTVSSSGNCLTVGKAALGAPVTFTGCSTSLERQQVFNVTAADGSSSSASFSSSSSSFTTTSTSPTATAPFASATSSSGAEALVSRHHDLAAAILTLLSLHRLW
;
A
#
# COMPACT_ATOMS: atom_id res chain seq x y z
N MET A 1 -20.11 64.32 7.82
CA MET A 1 -19.01 63.33 7.80
C MET A 1 -19.56 62.07 7.14
N LYS A 2 -19.04 61.71 5.96
CA LYS A 2 -19.62 60.70 5.07
C LYS A 2 -18.72 59.47 5.12
N THR A 3 -19.11 58.48 5.91
CA THR A 3 -18.31 57.27 6.16
C THR A 3 -18.60 56.25 5.06
N GLY A 4 -17.62 56.03 4.18
CA GLY A 4 -17.70 55.03 3.11
C GLY A 4 -17.35 53.64 3.64
N PHE A 5 -18.23 52.66 3.40
CA PHE A 5 -17.95 51.26 3.61
C PHE A 5 -17.24 50.69 2.38
N ILE A 6 -16.02 50.20 2.58
CA ILE A 6 -15.26 49.45 1.57
C ILE A 6 -15.65 47.97 1.73
N ALA A 7 -16.38 47.43 0.75
CA ALA A 7 -16.69 46.00 0.68
C ALA A 7 -15.47 45.25 0.13
N LEU A 8 -14.89 44.36 0.92
CA LEU A 8 -13.87 43.42 0.44
C LEU A 8 -14.54 42.27 -0.33
N PRO A 9 -14.00 41.87 -1.50
CA PRO A 9 -14.45 40.67 -2.18
C PRO A 9 -13.97 39.42 -1.41
N ALA A 10 -14.89 38.57 -1.01
CA ALA A 10 -14.60 37.24 -0.48
C ALA A 10 -14.13 36.35 -1.64
N VAL A 11 -12.82 36.10 -1.71
CA VAL A 11 -12.24 35.12 -2.63
C VAL A 11 -12.50 33.73 -2.04
N LEU A 12 -13.46 33.00 -2.62
CA LEU A 12 -13.63 31.58 -2.36
C LEU A 12 -12.44 30.83 -2.96
N ALA A 13 -11.52 30.37 -2.11
CA ALA A 13 -10.51 29.40 -2.52
C ALA A 13 -11.19 28.04 -2.76
N PRO A 14 -10.88 27.33 -3.85
CA PRO A 14 -11.39 25.98 -4.06
C PRO A 14 -10.82 25.04 -2.99
N LEU A 15 -11.70 24.38 -2.23
CA LEU A 15 -11.32 23.20 -1.46
C LEU A 15 -10.83 22.15 -2.45
N VAL A 16 -9.52 21.89 -2.46
CA VAL A 16 -8.96 20.74 -3.15
C VAL A 16 -9.38 19.52 -2.32
N ALA A 17 -10.43 18.83 -2.74
CA ALA A 17 -10.73 17.51 -2.21
C ALA A 17 -9.53 16.61 -2.46
N ALA A 18 -9.01 15.97 -1.42
CA ALA A 18 -7.99 14.95 -1.56
C ALA A 18 -8.54 13.85 -2.47
N GLN A 19 -8.03 13.77 -3.70
CA GLN A 19 -8.39 12.69 -4.60
C GLN A 19 -7.55 11.49 -4.20
N ALA A 20 -8.19 10.44 -3.67
CA ALA A 20 -7.52 9.15 -3.58
C ALA A 20 -7.19 8.71 -5.01
N ALA A 21 -5.90 8.56 -5.34
CA ALA A 21 -5.54 7.99 -6.62
C ALA A 21 -6.09 6.57 -6.68
N SER A 22 -6.68 6.19 -7.81
CA SER A 22 -7.14 4.83 -8.03
C SER A 22 -5.93 3.88 -8.07
N ILE A 23 -5.76 3.09 -7.02
CA ILE A 23 -4.80 1.98 -6.94
C ILE A 23 -5.39 0.74 -7.62
N ALA A 24 -4.62 0.14 -8.52
CA ALA A 24 -4.98 -1.11 -9.20
C ALA A 24 -4.82 -2.33 -8.28
N ALA A 25 -5.47 -3.45 -8.62
CA ALA A 25 -5.33 -4.69 -7.88
C ALA A 25 -3.87 -5.19 -7.90
N GLY A 26 -3.41 -5.66 -6.74
CA GLY A 26 -2.06 -6.19 -6.53
C GLY A 26 -0.96 -5.13 -6.41
N GLN A 27 -1.30 -3.84 -6.48
CA GLN A 27 -0.31 -2.76 -6.37
C GLN A 27 0.03 -2.45 -4.91
N THR A 28 1.30 -2.11 -4.70
CA THR A 28 1.80 -1.59 -3.43
C THR A 28 1.61 -0.09 -3.39
N ALA A 29 1.03 0.40 -2.29
CA ALA A 29 0.66 1.78 -2.11
C ALA A 29 1.09 2.31 -0.75
N HIS A 30 1.46 3.58 -0.74
CA HIS A 30 1.62 4.37 0.46
C HIS A 30 0.30 5.04 0.81
N VAL A 31 -0.19 4.77 2.02
CA VAL A 31 -1.36 5.43 2.59
C VAL A 31 -0.88 6.59 3.46
N ARG A 32 -0.82 7.80 2.88
CA ARG A 32 -0.29 8.99 3.55
C ARG A 32 -1.36 9.73 4.33
N SER A 33 -1.02 10.22 5.51
CA SER A 33 -1.95 11.07 6.28
C SER A 33 -2.18 12.40 5.56
N GLU A 34 -3.43 12.86 5.49
CA GLU A 34 -3.72 14.20 4.96
C GLU A 34 -3.22 15.33 5.86
N ILE A 35 -3.17 15.11 7.18
CA ILE A 35 -2.68 16.13 8.12
C ILE A 35 -1.16 16.28 7.99
N ASN A 36 -0.44 15.21 7.66
CA ASN A 36 0.99 15.24 7.41
C ASN A 36 1.37 14.27 6.28
N SER A 37 1.56 14.82 5.08
CA SER A 37 1.85 14.05 3.88
C SER A 37 3.24 13.42 3.85
N THR A 38 4.12 13.71 4.81
CA THR A 38 5.42 13.01 4.91
C THR A 38 5.32 11.69 5.66
N LEU A 39 4.16 11.43 6.30
CA LEU A 39 3.94 10.25 7.11
C LEU A 39 3.02 9.26 6.40
N CYS A 40 3.45 8.00 6.38
CA CYS A 40 2.75 6.87 5.84
C CYS A 40 2.29 5.94 6.97
N MET A 41 1.15 5.31 6.74
CA MET A 41 0.65 4.22 7.58
C MET A 41 1.49 2.96 7.39
N GLY A 42 1.93 2.35 8.48
CA GLY A 42 2.75 1.16 8.45
C GLY A 42 3.09 0.63 9.83
N THR A 43 4.11 -0.22 9.91
CA THR A 43 4.68 -0.68 11.18
C THR A 43 6.10 -0.12 11.33
N VAL A 44 6.50 0.27 12.55
CA VAL A 44 7.76 1.01 12.77
C VAL A 44 8.99 0.15 13.05
N ASP A 45 8.85 -1.05 13.61
CA ASP A 45 10.00 -1.79 14.16
C ASP A 45 10.19 -3.23 13.63
N ALA A 46 9.12 -3.92 13.22
CA ALA A 46 9.20 -5.24 12.60
C ALA A 46 7.86 -5.68 11.98
N ALA A 47 7.91 -6.47 10.91
CA ALA A 47 6.77 -7.23 10.42
C ALA A 47 6.48 -8.45 11.32
N ALA A 48 6.08 -8.20 12.56
CA ALA A 48 5.65 -9.22 13.50
C ALA A 48 4.12 -9.31 13.52
N SER A 49 3.58 -10.51 13.72
CA SER A 49 2.16 -10.67 14.02
C SER A 49 1.80 -9.92 15.29
N SER A 50 0.64 -9.26 15.30
CA SER A 50 0.15 -8.34 16.34
C SER A 50 0.91 -7.01 16.46
N ALA A 51 1.77 -6.66 15.50
CA ALA A 51 2.37 -5.33 15.48
C ALA A 51 1.30 -4.25 15.24
N SER A 52 1.38 -3.15 15.99
CA SER A 52 0.51 -1.99 15.84
C SER A 52 0.82 -1.22 14.56
N LEU A 53 -0.24 -0.80 13.88
CA LEU A 53 -0.19 0.12 12.76
C LEU A 53 -0.06 1.55 13.29
N SER A 54 0.92 2.28 12.79
CA SER A 54 1.24 3.64 13.20
C SER A 54 1.71 4.48 12.03
N LEU A 55 1.82 5.78 12.24
CA LEU A 55 2.42 6.69 11.28
C LEU A 55 3.94 6.66 11.37
N SER A 56 4.62 6.43 10.25
CA SER A 56 6.08 6.50 10.13
C SER A 56 6.48 7.32 8.91
N THR A 57 7.74 7.69 8.80
CA THR A 57 8.28 8.25 7.56
C THR A 57 8.10 7.24 6.44
N CYS A 58 7.50 7.68 5.33
CA CYS A 58 7.34 6.83 4.15
C CYS A 58 8.70 6.30 3.67
N GLY A 59 8.76 5.00 3.39
CA GLY A 59 9.90 4.35 2.79
C GLY A 59 9.97 4.51 1.28
N ASP A 60 10.58 3.52 0.62
CA ASP A 60 10.86 3.49 -0.82
C ASP A 60 9.91 2.60 -1.62
N GLY A 61 8.92 1.97 -0.98
CA GLY A 61 7.96 1.06 -1.60
C GLY A 61 8.53 -0.33 -1.96
N ASN A 62 9.75 -0.66 -1.56
CA ASN A 62 10.36 -1.98 -1.78
C ASN A 62 9.61 -3.06 -0.96
N PRO A 63 9.66 -4.35 -1.30
CA PRO A 63 9.16 -5.45 -0.45
C PRO A 63 9.75 -5.55 0.96
N THR A 64 10.68 -4.70 1.39
CA THR A 64 11.08 -4.57 2.80
C THR A 64 10.50 -3.33 3.49
N ASP A 65 9.77 -2.51 2.75
CA ASP A 65 9.14 -1.29 3.25
C ASP A 65 7.90 -1.62 4.08
N LEU A 66 8.04 -1.44 5.39
CA LEU A 66 6.96 -1.63 6.37
C LEU A 66 5.94 -0.48 6.39
N THR A 67 6.12 0.54 5.57
CA THR A 67 5.22 1.69 5.41
C THR A 67 4.45 1.66 4.09
N ALA A 68 4.55 0.54 3.38
CA ALA A 68 3.83 0.28 2.15
C ALA A 68 2.85 -0.89 2.34
N LEU A 69 1.66 -0.74 1.75
CA LEU A 69 0.57 -1.71 1.82
C LEU A 69 0.18 -2.17 0.41
N THR A 70 0.12 -3.48 0.20
CA THR A 70 -0.35 -4.07 -1.06
C THR A 70 -1.87 -4.25 -1.03
N VAL A 71 -2.56 -3.63 -1.99
CA VAL A 71 -4.03 -3.67 -2.10
C VAL A 71 -4.45 -4.81 -3.03
N THR A 72 -5.08 -5.85 -2.51
CA THR A 72 -5.33 -7.09 -3.28
C THR A 72 -6.33 -6.93 -4.42
N LYS A 73 -7.40 -6.13 -4.27
CA LYS A 73 -8.42 -5.93 -5.32
C LYS A 73 -8.54 -4.49 -5.82
N GLY A 74 -7.63 -3.62 -5.41
CA GLY A 74 -7.63 -2.21 -5.79
C GLY A 74 -8.68 -1.37 -5.04
N SER A 75 -8.80 -0.11 -5.46
CA SER A 75 -9.67 0.89 -4.81
C SER A 75 -11.16 0.62 -5.04
N GLY A 76 -12.00 0.97 -4.08
CA GLY A 76 -13.47 0.81 -4.16
C GLY A 76 -13.96 -0.63 -3.95
N ALA A 77 -13.07 -1.62 -3.97
CA ALA A 77 -13.39 -3.01 -3.66
C ALA A 77 -12.98 -3.35 -2.23
N SER A 78 -13.83 -4.12 -1.54
CA SER A 78 -13.49 -4.68 -0.24
C SER A 78 -12.43 -5.77 -0.40
N SER A 79 -11.26 -5.57 0.21
CA SER A 79 -10.08 -6.40 -0.04
C SER A 79 -9.11 -6.38 1.14
N GLN A 80 -8.21 -7.35 1.19
CA GLN A 80 -7.15 -7.36 2.18
C GLN A 80 -6.07 -6.34 1.83
N LEU A 81 -5.53 -5.70 2.87
CA LEU A 81 -4.35 -4.84 2.82
C LEU A 81 -3.18 -5.60 3.43
N LEU A 82 -2.22 -5.97 2.60
CA LEU A 82 -1.04 -6.73 3.03
C LEU A 82 0.09 -5.78 3.34
N LEU A 83 0.87 -6.06 4.38
CA LEU A 83 2.09 -5.33 4.66
C LEU A 83 3.18 -5.74 3.66
N SER A 84 3.72 -4.83 2.86
CA SER A 84 4.66 -5.21 1.78
C SER A 84 5.94 -5.86 2.27
N GLY A 85 6.39 -5.51 3.49
CA GLY A 85 7.48 -6.17 4.23
C GLY A 85 7.26 -7.63 4.62
N SER A 86 6.05 -8.16 4.44
CA SER A 86 5.70 -9.53 4.81
C SER A 86 4.54 -10.06 3.96
N SER A 87 4.82 -11.05 3.12
CA SER A 87 3.83 -11.64 2.21
C SER A 87 2.66 -12.36 2.88
N GLN A 88 2.56 -12.34 4.21
CA GLN A 88 1.57 -13.10 4.99
C GLN A 88 0.87 -12.27 6.07
N LEU A 89 1.20 -10.99 6.27
CA LEU A 89 0.53 -10.17 7.28
C LEU A 89 -0.47 -9.22 6.64
N CYS A 90 -1.69 -9.25 7.15
CA CYS A 90 -2.81 -8.42 6.75
C CYS A 90 -3.21 -7.49 7.89
N VAL A 91 -3.58 -6.27 7.54
CA VAL A 91 -4.16 -5.29 8.48
C VAL A 91 -5.50 -5.84 9.00
N THR A 92 -5.72 -5.83 10.31
CA THR A 92 -6.93 -6.35 10.95
C THR A 92 -7.58 -5.35 11.90
N SER A 93 -8.91 -5.34 11.89
CA SER A 93 -9.75 -4.57 12.82
C SER A 93 -10.21 -5.38 14.04
N GLN A 94 -9.84 -6.66 14.16
CA GLN A 94 -10.44 -7.60 15.13
C GLN A 94 -10.39 -7.15 16.60
N ASN A 95 -9.36 -6.37 16.98
CA ASN A 95 -9.22 -5.80 18.33
C ASN A 95 -9.06 -4.27 18.29
N ALA A 96 -9.31 -3.67 17.13
CA ALA A 96 -9.13 -2.24 16.94
C ALA A 96 -10.34 -1.48 17.50
N SER A 97 -10.08 -0.38 18.20
CA SER A 97 -11.11 0.48 18.77
C SER A 97 -10.63 1.94 18.76
N PRO A 98 -11.46 2.91 19.14
CA PRO A 98 -10.98 4.28 19.34
C PRO A 98 -9.88 4.40 20.43
N SER A 99 -9.70 3.37 21.26
CA SER A 99 -8.71 3.30 22.33
C SER A 99 -7.69 2.18 22.14
N SER A 100 -7.68 1.53 20.97
CA SER A 100 -6.81 0.38 20.69
C SER A 100 -6.37 0.40 19.24
N ASP A 101 -5.09 0.15 19.02
CA ASP A 101 -4.50 0.24 17.69
C ASP A 101 -5.07 -0.83 16.77
N VAL A 102 -5.14 -0.48 15.49
CA VAL A 102 -5.23 -1.45 14.40
C VAL A 102 -3.91 -2.21 14.36
N THR A 103 -3.98 -3.52 14.20
CA THR A 103 -2.78 -4.37 14.17
C THR A 103 -2.67 -5.12 12.84
N VAL A 104 -1.53 -5.77 12.62
CA VAL A 104 -1.35 -6.72 11.52
C VAL A 104 -1.27 -8.14 12.06
N VAL A 105 -1.91 -9.10 11.41
CA VAL A 105 -1.89 -10.52 11.78
C VAL A 105 -1.78 -11.38 10.53
N ALA A 106 -1.62 -12.70 10.69
CA ALA A 106 -1.64 -13.61 9.56
C ALA A 106 -2.91 -13.41 8.71
N CYS A 107 -2.73 -13.30 7.40
CA CYS A 107 -3.83 -13.17 6.46
C CYS A 107 -4.76 -14.39 6.54
N ALA A 108 -6.04 -14.13 6.67
CA ALA A 108 -7.11 -15.12 6.72
C ALA A 108 -8.36 -14.55 6.05
N ASP A 109 -9.28 -15.42 5.63
CA ASP A 109 -10.57 -15.03 5.06
C ASP A 109 -11.54 -14.54 6.17
N ASP A 110 -11.16 -13.46 6.86
CA ASP A 110 -11.91 -12.85 7.95
C ASP A 110 -12.40 -11.45 7.55
N SER A 111 -13.67 -11.16 7.83
CA SER A 111 -14.28 -9.85 7.57
C SER A 111 -13.55 -8.68 8.23
N SER A 112 -12.89 -8.91 9.36
CA SER A 112 -12.09 -7.91 10.07
C SER A 112 -10.81 -7.51 9.34
N GLN A 113 -10.37 -8.31 8.35
CA GLN A 113 -9.22 -8.03 7.49
C GLN A 113 -9.61 -7.43 6.13
N LEU A 114 -10.90 -7.21 5.91
CA LEU A 114 -11.40 -6.62 4.67
C LEU A 114 -11.56 -5.11 4.82
N TRP A 115 -10.89 -4.37 3.94
CA TRP A 115 -10.85 -2.93 3.90
C TRP A 115 -11.27 -2.42 2.53
N THR A 116 -11.94 -1.28 2.52
CA THR A 116 -12.30 -0.56 1.30
C THR A 116 -11.59 0.79 1.30
N ILE A 117 -10.79 1.04 0.28
CA ILE A 117 -10.22 2.37 0.01
C ILE A 117 -11.25 3.12 -0.82
N ASN A 118 -11.88 4.13 -0.22
CA ASN A 118 -12.94 4.90 -0.85
C ASN A 118 -12.38 6.04 -1.70
N SER A 119 -13.16 6.51 -2.67
CA SER A 119 -12.78 7.64 -3.55
C SER A 119 -12.59 8.97 -2.80
N ASN A 120 -13.20 9.11 -1.61
CA ASN A 120 -13.02 10.25 -0.72
C ASN A 120 -11.74 10.17 0.14
N GLY A 121 -10.86 9.19 -0.10
CA GLY A 121 -9.60 9.01 0.64
C GLY A 121 -9.74 8.35 1.99
N THR A 122 -10.95 7.98 2.42
CA THR A 122 -11.13 7.18 3.65
C THR A 122 -10.81 5.72 3.40
N VAL A 123 -10.23 5.06 4.40
CA VAL A 123 -10.06 3.60 4.42
C VAL A 123 -11.01 3.03 5.47
N SER A 124 -11.99 2.25 5.04
CA SER A 124 -13.10 1.82 5.90
C SER A 124 -13.28 0.31 5.94
N SER A 125 -13.77 -0.18 7.07
CA SER A 125 -14.27 -1.55 7.23
C SER A 125 -15.49 -1.52 8.16
N SER A 126 -16.51 -2.34 7.88
CA SER A 126 -17.70 -2.51 8.74
C SER A 126 -18.35 -1.21 9.26
N GLY A 127 -18.34 -0.13 8.45
CA GLY A 127 -18.93 1.18 8.82
C GLY A 127 -18.03 2.11 9.65
N ASN A 128 -16.83 1.67 10.01
CA ASN A 128 -15.82 2.48 10.69
C ASN A 128 -14.66 2.81 9.73
N CYS A 129 -13.93 3.87 10.06
CA CYS A 129 -12.82 4.41 9.28
C CYS A 129 -11.51 4.33 10.09
N LEU A 130 -10.42 4.05 9.39
CA LEU A 130 -9.08 4.25 9.95
C LEU A 130 -8.93 5.71 10.35
N THR A 131 -8.47 5.93 11.58
CA THR A 131 -8.36 7.25 12.18
C THR A 131 -6.98 7.39 12.80
N VAL A 132 -6.20 8.36 12.34
CA VAL A 132 -4.94 8.69 13.00
C VAL A 132 -5.20 9.63 14.17
N GLY A 133 -4.46 9.47 15.26
CA GLY A 133 -4.54 10.40 16.40
C GLY A 133 -3.92 11.76 16.05
N LYS A 134 -2.71 12.01 16.53
CA LYS A 134 -1.92 13.18 16.13
C LYS A 134 -1.12 12.85 14.88
N ALA A 135 -0.88 13.82 14.01
CA ALA A 135 -0.04 13.63 12.82
C ALA A 135 1.46 13.71 13.17
N ALA A 136 1.91 12.77 14.00
CA ALA A 136 3.27 12.66 14.50
C ALA A 136 3.82 11.26 14.21
N LEU A 137 5.15 11.14 14.17
CA LEU A 137 5.82 9.86 14.03
C LEU A 137 5.47 8.96 15.23
N GLY A 138 5.18 7.68 14.97
CA GLY A 138 4.72 6.69 15.93
C GLY A 138 3.26 6.87 16.38
N ALA A 139 2.52 7.83 15.82
CA ALA A 139 1.13 8.02 16.21
C ALA A 139 0.28 6.79 15.84
N PRO A 140 -0.55 6.29 16.75
CA PRO A 140 -1.34 5.10 16.52
C PRO A 140 -2.41 5.34 15.46
N VAL A 141 -2.67 4.30 14.68
CA VAL A 141 -3.81 4.21 13.78
C VAL A 141 -4.89 3.42 14.50
N THR A 142 -6.03 4.05 14.73
CA THR A 142 -7.17 3.50 15.46
C THR A 142 -8.34 3.26 14.52
N PHE A 143 -9.40 2.65 15.03
CA PHE A 143 -10.60 2.34 14.27
C PHE A 143 -11.82 2.96 14.94
N THR A 144 -12.37 4.00 14.31
CA THR A 144 -13.46 4.82 14.87
C THR A 144 -14.54 5.01 13.82
N GLY A 145 -15.78 5.29 14.24
CA GLY A 145 -16.86 5.63 13.32
C GLY A 145 -16.44 6.73 12.34
N CYS A 146 -16.80 6.55 11.06
CA CYS A 146 -16.55 7.56 10.04
C CYS A 146 -17.33 8.84 10.38
N SER A 147 -16.65 9.99 10.45
CA SER A 147 -17.25 11.27 10.84
C SER A 147 -16.60 12.43 10.11
N THR A 148 -17.42 13.40 9.70
CA THR A 148 -16.92 14.66 9.13
C THR A 148 -16.19 15.52 10.18
N SER A 149 -16.48 15.36 11.47
CA SER A 149 -15.73 16.04 12.54
C SER A 149 -14.29 15.54 12.67
N LEU A 150 -14.03 14.31 12.20
CA LEU A 150 -12.71 13.68 12.19
C LEU A 150 -12.14 13.55 10.77
N GLU A 151 -12.72 14.26 9.80
CA GLU A 151 -12.39 14.11 8.37
C GLU A 151 -10.90 14.20 8.12
N ARG A 152 -10.23 15.22 8.68
CA ARG A 152 -8.78 15.38 8.52
C ARG A 152 -7.97 14.20 9.09
N GLN A 153 -8.45 13.54 10.14
CA GLN A 153 -7.80 12.34 10.70
C GLN A 153 -8.14 11.04 9.95
N GLN A 154 -9.20 11.05 9.14
CA GLN A 154 -9.76 9.86 8.49
C GLN A 154 -9.53 9.83 6.98
N VAL A 155 -9.06 10.94 6.40
CA VAL A 155 -8.72 11.02 4.98
C VAL A 155 -7.23 10.82 4.78
N PHE A 156 -6.91 10.00 3.78
CA PHE A 156 -5.57 9.61 3.40
C PHE A 156 -5.36 9.85 1.91
N ASN A 157 -4.13 10.24 1.57
CA ASN A 157 -3.68 10.26 0.19
C ASN A 157 -3.01 8.92 -0.12
N VAL A 158 -3.72 8.07 -0.85
CA VAL A 158 -3.21 6.78 -1.29
C VAL A 158 -2.55 6.93 -2.66
N THR A 159 -1.25 6.64 -2.75
CA THR A 159 -0.53 6.61 -4.03
C THR A 159 0.25 5.31 -4.17
N ALA A 160 0.57 4.91 -5.40
CA ALA A 160 1.55 3.86 -5.62
C ALA A 160 2.87 4.16 -4.88
N ALA A 161 3.46 3.13 -4.28
CA ALA A 161 4.66 3.28 -3.47
C ALA A 161 5.95 3.31 -4.30
N ASP A 162 5.94 2.67 -5.46
CA ASP A 162 7.06 2.59 -6.41
C ASP A 162 7.35 3.91 -7.16
N GLY A 163 6.66 5.00 -6.81
CA GLY A 163 6.74 6.27 -7.54
C GLY A 163 6.17 6.21 -8.96
N SER A 164 5.69 5.05 -9.41
CA SER A 164 4.94 4.90 -10.65
C SER A 164 3.55 5.45 -10.39
N SER A 165 3.41 6.77 -10.59
CA SER A 165 2.11 7.38 -10.77
C SER A 165 1.33 6.48 -11.73
N SER A 166 0.22 5.91 -11.27
CA SER A 166 -0.60 4.97 -12.03
C SER A 166 -1.35 5.70 -13.15
N SER A 167 -0.64 6.42 -14.01
CA SER A 167 -1.07 6.60 -15.39
C SER A 167 -0.89 5.25 -16.07
N ALA A 168 -1.92 4.41 -15.96
CA ALA A 168 -2.13 3.31 -16.88
C ALA A 168 -2.19 3.90 -18.29
N SER A 169 -1.02 4.07 -18.90
CA SER A 169 -0.88 4.36 -20.31
C SER A 169 -1.15 3.03 -20.98
N PHE A 170 -2.42 2.79 -21.31
CA PHE A 170 -2.77 1.76 -22.27
C PHE A 170 -2.15 2.16 -23.61
N SER A 171 -0.90 1.77 -23.84
CA SER A 171 -0.35 1.69 -25.19
C SER A 171 -1.08 0.54 -25.87
N SER A 172 -2.29 0.85 -26.35
CA SER A 172 -3.00 0.07 -27.34
C SER A 172 -2.13 0.08 -28.60
N SER A 173 -1.20 -0.87 -28.69
CA SER A 173 -0.52 -1.21 -29.93
C SER A 173 -1.58 -1.73 -30.89
N SER A 174 -2.23 -0.79 -31.56
CA SER A 174 -3.16 -1.01 -32.65
C SER A 174 -2.34 -1.40 -33.86
N SER A 175 -1.86 -2.64 -33.89
CA SER A 175 -1.30 -3.23 -35.09
C SER A 175 -2.44 -3.42 -36.07
N SER A 176 -2.62 -2.43 -36.94
CA SER A 176 -3.49 -2.48 -38.11
C SER A 176 -3.10 -3.68 -38.97
N PHE A 177 -3.94 -4.71 -38.92
CA PHE A 177 -3.85 -5.88 -39.79
C PHE A 177 -4.40 -5.50 -41.17
N THR A 178 -3.51 -5.17 -42.09
CA THR A 178 -3.86 -5.01 -43.51
C THR A 178 -4.02 -6.39 -44.12
N THR A 179 -5.26 -6.79 -44.38
CA THR A 179 -5.57 -7.99 -45.16
C THR A 179 -5.24 -7.74 -46.64
N THR A 180 -4.18 -8.36 -47.14
CA THR A 180 -3.98 -8.52 -48.59
C THR A 180 -3.99 -9.99 -48.93
N SER A 181 -5.04 -10.38 -49.63
CA SER A 181 -5.31 -11.70 -50.19
C SER A 181 -4.44 -11.94 -51.42
N THR A 182 -3.61 -12.98 -51.39
CA THR A 182 -3.17 -13.71 -52.59
C THR A 182 -2.67 -15.12 -52.23
N SER A 183 -3.45 -16.12 -52.65
CA SER A 183 -3.02 -17.52 -52.89
C SER A 183 -2.31 -17.58 -54.27
N PRO A 184 -1.65 -18.66 -54.74
CA PRO A 184 -1.35 -19.96 -54.13
C PRO A 184 0.13 -20.45 -54.32
N THR A 185 0.44 -21.65 -53.81
CA THR A 185 1.26 -22.72 -54.46
C THR A 185 2.44 -23.27 -53.61
N ALA A 186 2.25 -24.52 -53.19
CA ALA A 186 3.18 -25.65 -52.99
C ALA A 186 4.66 -25.40 -52.63
N THR A 187 5.12 -26.13 -51.60
CA THR A 187 6.18 -27.18 -51.64
C THR A 187 6.88 -27.29 -50.27
N ALA A 188 6.84 -28.48 -49.66
CA ALA A 188 7.64 -28.91 -48.50
C ALA A 188 9.13 -29.10 -48.90
N PRO A 189 10.12 -29.53 -48.06
CA PRO A 189 10.07 -29.97 -46.65
C PRO A 189 11.29 -29.53 -45.78
N PHE A 190 11.38 -30.10 -44.57
CA PHE A 190 12.57 -30.28 -43.71
C PHE A 190 13.36 -29.06 -43.20
N ALA A 191 13.37 -28.88 -41.86
CA ALA A 191 14.61 -28.90 -41.08
C ALA A 191 14.31 -28.90 -39.57
N SER A 192 14.85 -29.91 -38.90
CA SER A 192 15.02 -30.04 -37.46
C SER A 192 16.04 -29.01 -36.95
N ALA A 193 15.80 -28.40 -35.80
CA ALA A 193 16.86 -27.80 -35.00
C ALA A 193 16.57 -27.96 -33.50
N THR A 194 17.31 -28.90 -32.93
CA THR A 194 17.56 -29.13 -31.51
C THR A 194 18.58 -28.09 -31.00
N SER A 195 18.36 -27.49 -29.83
CA SER A 195 19.37 -27.06 -28.83
C SER A 195 18.68 -26.14 -27.81
N SER A 196 18.50 -26.49 -26.54
CA SER A 196 19.43 -26.85 -25.46
C SER A 196 19.90 -25.65 -24.63
N SER A 197 19.72 -25.81 -23.32
CA SER A 197 20.58 -25.35 -22.21
C SER A 197 20.76 -23.85 -21.95
N GLY A 198 20.26 -23.43 -20.79
CA GLY A 198 20.61 -22.17 -20.13
C GLY A 198 20.10 -22.15 -18.68
N ALA A 199 20.32 -23.24 -17.93
CA ALA A 199 20.11 -23.27 -16.49
C ALA A 199 21.46 -23.07 -15.81
N GLU A 200 21.77 -21.84 -15.40
CA GLU A 200 22.91 -21.55 -14.53
C GLU A 200 22.42 -20.89 -13.23
N ALA A 201 22.48 -21.72 -12.20
CA ALA A 201 22.75 -21.47 -10.79
C ALA A 201 22.80 -20.00 -10.29
N LEU A 202 21.94 -19.72 -9.30
CA LEU A 202 22.32 -18.89 -8.16
C LEU A 202 21.92 -19.59 -6.85
N VAL A 203 22.83 -20.46 -6.39
CA VAL A 203 22.93 -20.90 -5.00
C VAL A 203 23.50 -19.71 -4.22
N SER A 204 22.67 -19.00 -3.46
CA SER A 204 23.10 -17.91 -2.58
C SER A 204 22.88 -18.28 -1.10
N ARG A 205 23.98 -18.71 -0.50
CA ARG A 205 24.43 -18.50 0.89
C ARG A 205 23.34 -18.09 1.91
N HIS A 206 22.83 -19.06 2.67
CA HIS A 206 22.05 -18.80 3.90
C HIS A 206 22.36 -19.84 5.00
N HIS A 207 23.64 -20.04 5.35
CA HIS A 207 24.01 -20.97 6.43
C HIS A 207 25.00 -20.43 7.48
N ASP A 208 25.25 -19.12 7.54
CA ASP A 208 26.32 -18.58 8.42
C ASP A 208 25.91 -17.42 9.34
N LEU A 209 24.67 -17.45 9.87
CA LEU A 209 24.24 -16.48 10.90
C LEU A 209 23.68 -17.12 12.18
N ALA A 210 23.48 -18.44 12.22
CA ALA A 210 22.98 -19.14 13.41
C ALA A 210 24.07 -19.44 14.46
N ALA A 211 25.36 -19.35 14.11
CA ALA A 211 26.47 -19.72 15.00
C ALA A 211 26.97 -18.57 15.90
N ALA A 212 26.65 -17.30 15.61
CA ALA A 212 27.16 -16.15 16.36
C ALA A 212 26.34 -15.80 17.62
N ILE A 213 25.09 -16.26 17.72
CA ILE A 213 24.20 -15.90 18.85
C ILE A 213 24.37 -16.87 20.04
N LEU A 214 24.81 -18.12 19.81
CA LEU A 214 24.99 -19.08 20.90
C LEU A 214 26.23 -18.83 21.78
N THR A 215 27.24 -18.11 21.28
CA THR A 215 28.45 -17.77 22.06
C THR A 215 28.24 -16.61 23.03
N LEU A 216 27.28 -15.71 22.78
CA LEU A 216 26.98 -14.58 23.69
C LEU A 216 26.15 -14.99 24.91
N LEU A 217 25.32 -16.04 24.81
CA LEU A 217 24.52 -16.53 25.95
C LEU A 217 25.33 -17.35 26.98
N SER A 218 26.54 -17.81 26.64
CA SER A 218 27.37 -18.60 27.57
C SER A 218 28.24 -17.73 28.49
N LEU A 219 28.46 -16.45 28.18
CA LEU A 219 29.28 -15.56 29.03
C LEU A 219 28.49 -14.84 30.14
N HIS A 220 27.15 -14.80 30.09
CA HIS A 220 26.32 -14.14 31.12
C HIS A 220 25.91 -15.03 32.30
N ARG A 221 26.41 -16.27 32.39
CA ARG A 221 26.12 -17.20 33.50
C ARG A 221 27.26 -17.41 34.49
N LEU A 222 28.31 -16.58 34.45
CA LEU A 222 29.51 -16.73 35.28
C LEU A 222 29.87 -15.50 36.13
N TRP A 223 28.93 -14.56 36.32
CA TRP A 223 29.01 -13.51 37.34
C TRP A 223 27.68 -13.41 38.07
#